data_AF-A0A0C2G3N1-F1
#
_entry.id   AF-A0A0C2G3N1-F1
#
_cell.length_a   1.000
_cell.length_b   1.000
_cell.length_c   1.000
_cell.angle_alpha   90.00
_cell.angle_beta   90.00
_cell.angle_gamma   90.00
#
_symmetry.space_group_name_H-M   'P 1'
#
loop_
_entity.id
_entity.type
_entity.pdbx_description
1 polymer ?
#
loop_
_entity_poly.entity_id
_entity_poly.type
_entity_poly.pdbx_seq_one_letter_code
_entity_poly.pdbx_strand_id
1 'polypeptide(L)'
;MWALPSDAVFRTFDPNALAGPKAERCSERPACRPSDYYPVTEPCMNGTTRTTYKKVQPAVCREDLPGAATLPSPSATRKCPPCNPGMAKDAKGMCVFCPAEHFSQGDVLEITRDNDGKIKLQA
;
A
#
# COMPACT_ATOMS: atom_id res chain seq x y z
N MET A 1 -11.77 -43.28 5.81
CA MET A 1 -13.02 -42.50 5.79
C MET A 1 -13.20 -41.90 7.17
N TRP A 2 -12.83 -40.64 7.41
CA TRP A 2 -13.02 -40.02 8.73
C TRP A 2 -14.44 -39.45 8.75
N ALA A 3 -15.31 -40.05 9.55
CA ALA A 3 -16.68 -39.59 9.73
C ALA A 3 -16.65 -38.27 10.52
N LEU A 4 -17.21 -37.21 9.92
CA LEU A 4 -17.52 -35.99 10.67
C LEU A 4 -18.69 -36.29 11.62
N PRO A 5 -18.65 -35.81 12.87
CA PRO A 5 -19.77 -35.99 13.79
C PRO A 5 -21.03 -35.31 13.24
N SER A 6 -22.17 -35.98 13.39
CA SER A 6 -23.49 -35.54 12.88
C SER A 6 -23.95 -34.18 13.41
N ASP A 7 -23.33 -33.70 14.48
CA ASP A 7 -23.63 -32.43 15.15
C ASP A 7 -22.62 -31.32 14.83
N ALA A 8 -21.68 -31.57 13.90
CA ALA A 8 -20.83 -30.52 13.35
C ALA A 8 -21.68 -29.59 12.48
N VAL A 9 -22.39 -28.66 13.11
CA VAL A 9 -22.85 -27.45 12.43
C VAL A 9 -21.60 -26.72 11.99
N PHE A 10 -21.18 -26.89 10.74
CA PHE A 10 -20.35 -25.90 10.07
C PHE A 10 -21.13 -24.59 10.16
N ARG A 11 -20.82 -23.78 11.18
CA ARG A 11 -21.41 -22.44 11.29
C ARG A 11 -21.05 -21.75 9.99
N THR A 12 -22.08 -21.42 9.23
CA THR A 12 -21.94 -20.73 7.95
C THR A 12 -21.04 -19.53 8.16
N PHE A 13 -20.15 -19.28 7.20
CA PHE A 13 -19.36 -18.04 7.20
C PHE A 13 -20.33 -16.87 7.26
N ASP A 14 -20.38 -16.18 8.39
CA ASP A 14 -21.12 -14.93 8.52
C ASP A 14 -20.20 -13.80 8.04
N PRO A 15 -20.44 -13.22 6.85
CA PRO A 15 -19.62 -12.13 6.34
C PRO A 15 -19.68 -10.90 7.24
N ASN A 16 -20.64 -10.78 8.15
CA ASN A 16 -20.80 -9.64 9.05
C ASN A 16 -20.07 -9.80 10.38
N ALA A 17 -19.52 -10.99 10.68
CA ALA A 17 -18.86 -11.28 11.94
C ALA A 17 -17.35 -11.52 11.76
N LEU A 18 -16.58 -11.27 12.82
CA LEU A 18 -15.16 -11.55 12.91
C LEU A 18 -14.85 -12.23 14.25
N ALA A 19 -13.88 -13.15 14.23
CA ALA A 19 -13.32 -13.77 15.42
C ALA A 19 -11.81 -13.49 15.47
N GLY A 20 -11.32 -13.02 16.61
CA GLY A 20 -9.88 -12.94 16.87
C GLY A 20 -9.26 -14.30 17.16
N PRO A 21 -7.93 -14.38 17.28
CA PRO A 21 -7.25 -15.61 17.69
C PRO A 21 -7.81 -16.15 19.01
N LYS A 22 -8.13 -17.45 19.06
CA LYS A 22 -8.70 -18.15 20.23
C LYS A 22 -10.08 -17.66 20.70
N ALA A 23 -10.80 -16.90 19.89
CA ALA A 23 -12.16 -16.50 20.24
C ALA A 23 -13.09 -17.73 20.20
N GLU A 24 -13.86 -17.94 21.27
CA GLU A 24 -14.86 -19.01 21.35
C GLU A 24 -16.09 -18.72 20.48
N ARG A 25 -16.28 -17.46 20.07
CA ARG A 25 -17.44 -16.97 19.31
C ARG A 25 -17.02 -15.83 18.38
N CYS A 26 -17.76 -15.67 17.28
CA CYS A 26 -17.64 -14.50 16.41
C CYS A 26 -18.40 -13.31 17.01
N SER A 27 -17.87 -12.11 16.84
CA SER A 27 -18.53 -10.84 17.16
C SER A 27 -18.88 -10.09 15.88
N GLU A 28 -20.01 -9.39 15.87
CA GLU A 28 -20.38 -8.53 14.74
C GLU A 28 -19.33 -7.43 14.50
N ARG A 29 -19.08 -7.13 13.23
CA ARG A 29 -18.15 -6.08 12.82
C ARG A 29 -18.79 -4.70 13.00
N PRO A 30 -18.19 -3.77 13.75
CA PRO A 30 -18.73 -2.44 13.97
C PRO A 30 -18.64 -1.57 12.70
N ALA A 31 -19.31 -0.41 12.70
CA ALA A 31 -19.15 0.60 11.66
C ALA A 31 -17.71 1.14 11.63
N CYS A 32 -17.14 1.32 10.44
CA CYS A 32 -15.78 1.81 10.28
C CYS A 32 -15.61 3.24 10.78
N ARG A 33 -14.46 3.51 11.40
CA ARG A 33 -14.02 4.83 11.88
C ARG A 33 -12.96 5.40 10.94
N PRO A 34 -12.68 6.71 10.98
CA PRO A 34 -11.59 7.29 10.19
C PRO A 34 -10.22 6.64 10.47
N SER A 35 -10.01 6.15 11.70
CA SER A 35 -8.80 5.42 12.11
C SER A 35 -8.64 4.03 11.48
N ASP A 36 -9.70 3.47 10.91
CA ASP A 36 -9.66 2.17 10.21
C ASP A 36 -9.12 2.31 8.77
N TYR A 37 -8.71 3.53 8.40
CA TYR A 37 -8.14 3.86 7.10
C TYR A 37 -6.80 4.59 7.27
N TYR A 38 -5.96 4.43 6.26
CA TYR A 38 -4.67 5.09 6.18
C TYR A 38 -4.45 5.71 4.80
N PRO A 39 -3.74 6.84 4.71
CA PRO A 39 -3.44 7.47 3.44
C PRO A 39 -2.42 6.63 2.65
N VAL A 40 -2.64 6.52 1.35
CA VAL A 40 -1.77 5.81 0.41
C VAL A 40 -1.51 6.69 -0.80
N THR A 41 -0.24 6.86 -1.14
CA THR A 41 0.14 7.54 -2.39
C THR A 41 -0.06 6.55 -3.54
N GLU A 42 -0.83 6.92 -4.55
CA GLU A 42 -0.99 6.11 -5.75
C GLU A 42 0.32 6.01 -6.54
N PRO A 43 0.52 4.94 -7.33
CA PRO A 43 1.66 4.86 -8.24
C PRO A 43 1.75 6.08 -9.16
N CYS A 44 2.98 6.46 -9.49
CA CYS A 44 3.22 7.55 -10.44
C CYS A 44 2.70 7.19 -11.83
N MET A 45 1.88 8.07 -12.39
CA MET A 45 1.41 7.99 -13.76
C MET A 45 1.77 9.29 -14.49
N ASN A 46 2.60 9.18 -15.53
CA ASN A 46 3.07 10.32 -16.34
C ASN A 46 3.69 11.44 -15.47
N GLY A 47 4.47 11.05 -14.45
CA GLY A 47 5.14 12.00 -13.54
C GLY A 47 4.24 12.65 -12.49
N THR A 48 2.99 12.23 -12.36
CA THR A 48 2.04 12.73 -11.37
C THR A 48 1.47 11.63 -10.48
N THR A 49 1.07 11.99 -9.26
CA THR A 49 0.46 11.08 -8.27
C THR A 49 -0.56 11.84 -7.43
N ARG A 50 -1.38 11.12 -6.66
CA ARG A 50 -2.30 11.68 -5.65
C ARG A 50 -2.38 10.74 -4.45
N THR A 51 -2.94 11.25 -3.36
CA THR A 51 -3.16 10.47 -2.14
C THR A 51 -4.62 9.99 -2.10
N THR A 52 -4.80 8.70 -1.89
CA THR A 52 -6.09 8.06 -1.60
C THR A 52 -6.07 7.45 -0.21
N TYR A 53 -7.19 6.88 0.24
CA TYR A 53 -7.29 6.22 1.54
C TYR A 53 -7.61 4.75 1.31
N LYS A 54 -6.88 3.87 2.02
CA LYS A 54 -7.12 2.42 2.01
C LYS A 54 -7.49 1.95 3.40
N LYS A 55 -8.32 0.92 3.44
CA LYS A 55 -8.76 0.27 4.68
C LYS A 55 -7.66 -0.62 5.24
N VAL A 56 -7.43 -0.55 6.55
CA VAL A 56 -6.52 -1.45 7.26
C VAL A 56 -6.99 -2.90 7.11
N GLN A 57 -6.05 -3.81 6.87
CA GLN A 57 -6.32 -5.25 6.77
C GLN A 57 -5.87 -5.97 8.05
N PRO A 58 -6.64 -6.97 8.53
CA PRO A 58 -7.89 -7.49 7.95
C PRO A 58 -9.07 -6.51 8.10
N ALA A 59 -10.09 -6.63 7.23
CA ALA A 59 -11.26 -5.74 7.23
C ALA A 59 -12.20 -5.99 8.44
N VAL A 60 -11.81 -5.46 9.61
CA VAL A 60 -12.48 -5.71 10.90
C VAL A 60 -13.79 -4.94 11.11
N CYS A 61 -14.02 -3.89 10.33
CA CYS A 61 -15.21 -3.04 10.40
C CYS A 61 -16.03 -3.08 9.10
N ARG A 62 -17.25 -2.56 9.15
CA ARG A 62 -18.20 -2.47 8.03
C ARG A 62 -18.40 -1.04 7.55
N GLU A 63 -18.47 -0.88 6.22
CA GLU A 63 -18.62 0.42 5.55
C GLU A 63 -20.09 0.72 5.21
N ASP A 64 -20.92 -0.33 5.20
CA ASP A 64 -22.34 -0.28 4.85
C ASP A 64 -23.25 0.00 6.04
N LEU A 65 -22.70 0.11 7.25
CA LEU A 65 -23.45 0.43 8.45
C LEU A 65 -23.67 1.95 8.59
N PRO A 66 -24.83 2.39 9.13
CA PRO A 66 -25.03 3.79 9.49
C PRO A 66 -23.94 4.32 10.42
N GLY A 67 -23.43 5.51 10.14
CA GLY A 67 -22.34 6.12 10.91
C GLY A 67 -20.94 5.60 10.57
N ALA A 68 -20.80 4.72 9.56
CA ALA A 68 -19.50 4.39 9.00
C ALA A 68 -18.84 5.65 8.42
N ALA A 69 -17.52 5.71 8.54
CA ALA A 69 -16.72 6.83 8.09
C ALA A 69 -16.82 7.02 6.56
N THR A 70 -17.13 8.24 6.15
CA THR A 70 -17.03 8.65 4.74
C THR A 70 -15.60 9.06 4.43
N LEU A 71 -14.96 8.36 3.49
CA LEU A 71 -13.61 8.73 3.06
C LEU A 71 -13.61 10.06 2.30
N PRO A 72 -12.63 10.93 2.53
CA PRO A 72 -12.46 12.10 1.71
C PRO A 72 -12.13 11.68 0.27
N SER A 73 -12.52 12.52 -0.69
CA SER A 73 -12.12 12.31 -2.08
C SER A 73 -10.60 12.26 -2.21
N PRO A 74 -10.06 11.58 -3.26
CA PRO A 74 -8.64 11.61 -3.56
C PRO A 74 -8.10 13.04 -3.56
N SER A 75 -6.88 13.23 -3.06
CA SER A 75 -6.24 14.54 -3.07
C SER A 75 -6.10 15.08 -4.49
N ALA A 76 -5.88 16.40 -4.62
CA ALA A 76 -5.42 16.97 -5.88
C ALA A 76 -4.16 16.26 -6.39
N THR A 77 -4.03 16.17 -7.71
CA THR A 77 -2.87 15.60 -8.38
C THR A 77 -1.64 16.49 -8.12
N ARG A 78 -0.51 15.86 -7.76
CA ARG A 78 0.78 16.51 -7.50
C ARG A 78 1.89 15.85 -8.31
N LYS A 79 3.01 16.55 -8.49
CA LYS A 79 4.22 15.96 -9.10
C LYS A 79 4.74 14.81 -8.23
N CYS A 80 5.28 13.79 -8.89
CA CYS A 80 5.90 12.68 -8.19
C CYS A 80 7.14 13.14 -7.41
N PRO A 81 7.34 12.64 -6.18
CA PRO A 81 8.56 12.89 -5.43
C PRO A 81 9.78 12.33 -6.19
N PRO A 82 11.01 12.76 -5.85
CA PRO A 82 12.22 12.08 -6.31
C PRO A 82 12.20 10.60 -5.92
N CYS A 83 12.81 9.77 -6.74
CA CYS A 83 13.05 8.37 -6.41
C CYS A 83 14.09 8.25 -5.29
N ASN A 84 14.19 7.06 -4.69
CA ASN A 84 15.25 6.79 -3.72
C ASN A 84 16.63 6.90 -4.40
N PRO A 85 17.69 7.23 -3.64
CA PRO A 85 19.05 7.18 -4.15
C PRO A 85 19.38 5.82 -4.79
N GLY A 86 20.07 5.84 -5.93
CA GLY A 86 20.32 4.65 -6.76
C GLY A 86 19.16 4.25 -7.69
N MET A 87 18.11 5.07 -7.74
CA MET A 87 17.01 4.94 -8.70
C MET A 87 16.79 6.24 -9.49
N ALA A 88 16.28 6.12 -10.70
CA ALA A 88 15.89 7.23 -11.54
C ALA A 88 14.49 7.01 -12.11
N LYS A 89 13.86 8.09 -12.57
CA LYS A 89 12.54 8.03 -13.22
C LYS A 89 12.70 7.56 -14.66
N ASP A 90 11.93 6.55 -15.07
CA ASP A 90 11.78 6.16 -16.46
C ASP A 90 10.89 7.15 -17.24
N ALA A 91 10.69 6.91 -18.54
CA ALA A 91 9.84 7.76 -19.39
C ALA A 91 8.37 7.86 -18.94
N LYS A 92 7.91 6.94 -18.09
CA LYS A 92 6.55 6.91 -17.52
C LYS A 92 6.49 7.58 -16.13
N GLY A 93 7.64 8.01 -15.60
CA GLY A 93 7.79 8.56 -14.26
C GLY A 93 7.80 7.50 -13.16
N MET A 94 8.08 6.23 -13.50
CA MET A 94 8.28 5.15 -12.54
C MET A 94 9.74 5.07 -12.11
N CYS A 95 9.98 4.78 -10.83
CA CYS A 95 11.33 4.61 -10.32
C CYS A 95 11.90 3.25 -10.74
N VAL A 96 13.01 3.28 -11.46
CA VAL A 96 13.79 2.09 -11.87
C VAL A 96 15.19 2.19 -11.29
N PHE A 97 15.81 1.04 -11.02
CA PHE A 97 17.19 1.01 -10.57
C PHE A 97 18.13 1.57 -11.64
N CYS A 98 19.15 2.32 -11.19
CA CYS A 98 20.22 2.74 -12.08
C CYS A 98 20.95 1.50 -12.66
N PRO A 99 21.36 1.54 -13.93
CA PRO A 99 22.22 0.50 -14.49
C PRO A 99 23.59 0.49 -13.79
N ALA A 100 24.37 -0.57 -14.02
CA ALA A 100 25.71 -0.69 -13.44
C ALA A 100 26.54 0.57 -13.74
N GLU A 101 27.30 1.00 -12.73
CA GLU A 101 28.16 2.19 -12.81
C GLU A 101 27.41 3.52 -13.04
N HIS A 102 26.14 3.62 -12.65
CA HIS A 102 25.38 4.88 -12.65
C HIS A 102 24.81 5.14 -11.26
N PHE A 103 24.72 6.43 -10.89
CA PHE A 103 24.10 6.85 -9.65
C PHE A 103 23.04 7.91 -9.93
N SER A 104 22.08 8.05 -9.02
CA SER A 104 21.04 9.07 -9.10
C SER A 104 20.64 9.44 -7.68
N GLN A 105 20.47 10.73 -7.41
CA GLN A 105 19.88 11.21 -6.16
C GLN A 105 18.34 11.20 -6.17
N GLY A 106 17.73 10.76 -7.28
CA GLY A 106 16.29 10.47 -7.34
C GLY A 106 15.56 10.97 -8.58
N ASP A 107 16.12 11.92 -9.33
CA ASP A 107 15.43 12.48 -10.50
C ASP A 107 16.07 12.06 -11.83
N VAL A 108 17.39 12.19 -11.99
CA VAL A 108 18.09 11.93 -13.26
C VAL A 108 19.27 10.99 -13.03
N LEU A 109 19.53 10.11 -14.01
CA LEU A 109 20.75 9.31 -14.08
C LEU A 109 21.96 10.21 -14.23
N GLU A 110 22.87 10.17 -13.26
CA GLU A 110 24.14 10.87 -13.30
C GLU A 110 25.28 9.85 -13.41
N ILE A 111 26.20 10.10 -14.36
CA ILE A 111 27.48 9.39 -14.41
C ILE A 111 28.46 10.24 -13.59
N THR A 112 28.59 9.95 -12.30
CA THR A 112 29.62 10.58 -11.48
C THR A 112 30.98 10.01 -11.91
N ARG A 113 31.74 10.73 -12.74
CA ARG A 113 33.14 10.42 -13.04
C ARG A 113 34.06 11.20 -12.10
N ASP A 114 35.13 10.59 -11.60
CA ASP A 114 36.22 11.27 -10.91
C ASP A 114 37.11 12.02 -11.91
N ASN A 115 38.09 12.78 -11.39
CA ASN A 115 39.03 13.54 -12.22
C ASN A 115 39.93 12.65 -13.09
N ASP A 116 39.94 11.34 -12.82
CA ASP A 116 40.66 10.30 -13.57
C ASP A 116 39.74 9.56 -14.55
N GLY A 117 38.48 9.98 -14.68
CA GLY A 117 37.47 9.39 -15.58
C GLY A 117 36.81 8.10 -15.08
N LYS A 118 37.11 7.63 -13.87
CA LYS A 118 36.48 6.45 -13.24
C LYS A 118 35.19 6.82 -12.53
N ILE A 119 34.29 5.86 -12.41
CA ILE A 119 32.96 6.10 -11.85
C ILE A 119 33.04 6.13 -10.32
N LYS A 120 32.61 7.24 -9.72
CA LYS A 120 32.62 7.49 -8.29
C LYS A 120 31.26 7.14 -7.71
N LEU A 121 31.16 6.00 -7.03
CA LEU A 121 30.03 5.71 -6.15
C LEU A 121 30.11 6.69 -4.97
N GLN A 122 29.22 7.69 -4.93
CA GLN A 122 29.09 8.52 -3.73
C GLN A 122 28.46 7.65 -2.63
N ALA A 123 29.23 7.40 -1.58
CA ALA A 123 28.79 6.74 -0.36
C ALA A 123 27.98 7.70 0.53
#